data_AF-A0A416KKF8-F1
#
_entry.id   AF-A0A416KKF8-F1
#
_cell.length_a   1.000
_cell.length_b   1.000
_cell.length_c   1.000
_cell.angle_alpha   90.00
_cell.angle_beta   90.00
_cell.angle_gamma   90.00
#
_symmetry.space_group_name_H-M   'P 1'
#
loop_
_entity.id
_entity.type
_entity.pdbx_description
1 polymer ?
#
loop_
_entity_poly.entity_id
_entity_poly.type
_entity_poly.pdbx_seq_one_letter_code
_entity_poly.pdbx_strand_id
1 'polypeptide(L)' 'MRPTAKSTDSTKKEWKVFTKDGKEIFAYTVYGEGEDEQEATIALLAYENHCRKTSIHVHTEWR' A
#
# COMPACT_ATOMS: atom_id res chain seq x y z
N MET A 1 7.54 -36.61 -22.52
CA MET A 1 7.68 -35.65 -21.42
C MET A 1 6.98 -34.36 -21.83
N ARG A 2 5.94 -33.92 -21.11
CA ARG A 2 5.29 -32.63 -21.37
C ARG A 2 6.19 -31.53 -20.79
N PRO A 3 6.40 -30.38 -21.46
CA PRO A 3 7.10 -29.26 -20.83
C PRO A 3 6.26 -28.80 -19.64
N THR A 4 6.82 -28.87 -18.44
CA THR A 4 6.25 -28.21 -17.27
C THR A 4 6.31 -26.71 -17.53
N ALA A 5 5.15 -26.05 -17.57
CA ALA A 5 5.08 -24.60 -17.61
C ALA A 5 5.91 -24.06 -16.43
N LYS A 6 6.94 -23.26 -16.72
CA LYS A 6 7.59 -22.45 -15.68
C LYS A 6 6.50 -21.50 -15.17
N SER A 7 6.05 -21.70 -13.94
CA SER A 7 5.22 -20.72 -13.25
C SER A 7 6.02 -19.42 -13.19
N THR A 8 5.70 -18.48 -14.07
CA THR A 8 6.15 -17.10 -13.93
C THR A 8 5.38 -16.53 -12.75
N ASP A 9 5.95 -16.64 -11.55
CA ASP A 9 5.58 -15.86 -10.36
C ASP A 9 5.98 -14.40 -10.63
N SER A 10 5.35 -13.78 -11.62
CA SER A 10 5.61 -12.42 -12.09
C SER A 10 4.50 -11.45 -11.65
N THR A 11 3.66 -11.87 -10.70
CA THR A 11 2.44 -11.15 -10.36
C THR A 11 2.45 -10.55 -8.97
N LYS A 12 3.58 -10.55 -8.26
CA LYS A 12 3.70 -9.78 -7.02
C LYS A 12 3.89 -8.32 -7.37
N LYS A 13 3.01 -7.47 -6.87
CA LYS A 13 3.11 -6.01 -7.00
C LYS A 13 3.57 -5.43 -5.68
N GLU A 14 4.25 -4.30 -5.74
CA GLU A 14 4.53 -3.51 -4.56
C GLU A 14 3.27 -2.71 -4.20
N TRP A 15 2.89 -2.79 -2.93
CA TRP A 15 1.74 -2.08 -2.36
C TRP A 15 2.23 -1.13 -1.30
N LYS A 16 1.64 0.07 -1.26
CA LYS A 16 1.74 0.98 -0.14
C LYS A 16 0.54 0.79 0.77
N VAL A 17 0.80 0.52 2.03
CA VAL A 17 -0.20 0.14 3.03
C VAL A 17 -0.19 1.15 4.17
N PHE A 18 -1.38 1.65 4.49
CA PHE A 18 -1.63 2.62 5.55
C PHE A 18 -2.32 1.91 6.70
N THR A 19 -1.77 2.07 7.90
CA THR A 19 -2.26 1.40 9.11
C THR A 19 -2.50 2.40 10.23
N LYS A 20 -3.48 2.08 11.09
CA LYS A 20 -3.78 2.80 12.32
C LYS A 20 -4.04 1.76 13.42
N ASP A 21 -3.40 1.94 14.58
CA ASP A 21 -3.52 1.02 15.73
C ASP A 21 -3.27 -0.46 15.35
N GLY A 22 -2.31 -0.70 14.45
CA GLY A 22 -1.94 -2.04 13.96
C GLY A 22 -2.92 -2.66 12.97
N LYS A 23 -3.94 -1.93 12.51
CA LYS A 23 -4.91 -2.39 11.51
C LYS A 23 -4.71 -1.65 10.19
N GLU A 24 -4.75 -2.37 9.08
CA GLU A 24 -4.83 -1.79 7.75
C GLU A 24 -6.14 -1.02 7.57
N ILE A 25 -6.01 0.23 7.10
CA ILE A 25 -7.14 1.11 6.81
C ILE A 25 -7.24 1.45 5.33
N PHE A 26 -6.12 1.38 4.59
CA PHE A 26 -6.08 1.64 3.16
C PHE A 26 -4.82 1.04 2.53
N ALA A 27 -4.87 0.66 1.26
CA ALA A 27 -3.69 0.25 0.50
C ALA A 27 -3.90 0.48 -1.00
N TYR A 28 -2.82 0.73 -1.72
CA TYR A 28 -2.83 0.80 -3.19
C TYR A 28 -1.51 0.32 -3.79
N THR A 29 -1.54 -0.08 -5.06
CA THR A 29 -0.33 -0.51 -5.79
C THR A 29 0.53 0.68 -6.17
N VAL A 30 1.83 0.61 -5.89
CA VAL A 30 2.79 1.64 -6.28
C VAL A 30 2.99 1.59 -7.79
N TYR A 31 2.43 2.54 -8.54
CA TYR A 31 2.63 2.65 -9.98
C TYR A 31 2.92 4.10 -10.37
N GLY A 32 4.21 4.47 -10.39
CA GLY A 32 4.64 5.82 -10.78
C GLY A 32 4.11 6.91 -9.84
N GLU A 33 4.16 6.66 -8.52
CA GLU A 33 3.65 7.60 -7.51
C GLU A 33 4.20 9.01 -7.69
N GLY A 34 3.33 10.01 -7.58
CA GLY A 34 3.74 11.41 -7.48
C GLY A 34 4.33 11.70 -6.10
N GLU A 35 5.27 12.65 -6.00
CA GLU A 35 5.96 13.00 -4.74
C GLU A 35 4.99 13.32 -3.58
N ASP A 36 3.78 13.79 -3.88
CA ASP A 36 2.79 14.24 -2.88
C ASP A 36 1.64 13.24 -2.60
N GLU A 37 1.56 12.12 -3.32
CA GLU A 37 0.39 11.22 -3.28
C GLU A 37 0.20 10.58 -1.89
N GLN A 38 1.31 10.24 -1.24
CA GLN A 38 1.31 9.69 0.11
C GLN A 38 0.80 10.71 1.13
N GLU A 39 1.29 11.96 1.08
CA GLU A 39 0.89 13.00 2.05
C GLU A 39 -0.58 13.40 1.89
N ALA A 40 -1.07 13.46 0.64
CA ALA A 40 -2.49 13.67 0.36
C ALA A 40 -3.34 12.53 0.93
N THR A 41 -2.90 11.28 0.74
CA THR A 41 -3.58 10.09 1.28
C THR A 41 -3.59 10.09 2.81
N ILE A 42 -2.46 10.39 3.47
CA ILE A 42 -2.39 10.53 4.93
C ILE A 42 -3.35 11.61 5.42
N ALA A 43 -3.43 12.76 4.74
CA ALA A 43 -4.33 13.85 5.13
C ALA A 43 -5.81 13.44 5.05
N LEU A 44 -6.21 12.76 3.97
CA LEU A 44 -7.57 12.24 3.79
C LEU A 44 -7.91 11.20 4.86
N LEU A 45 -7.05 10.20 5.06
CA LEU A 45 -7.27 9.15 6.05
C LEU A 45 -7.31 9.70 7.48
N ALA A 46 -6.48 10.70 7.80
CA ALA A 46 -6.48 11.34 9.11
C ALA A 46 -7.80 12.09 9.36
N TYR A 47 -8.32 12.79 8.36
CA TYR A 47 -9.62 13.47 8.42
C TYR A 47 -10.77 12.48 8.62
N GLU A 48 -10.83 11.42 7.81
CA GLU A 48 -11.87 10.38 7.88
C GLU A 48 -11.86 9.62 9.20
N ASN A 49 -10.68 9.34 9.75
CA ASN A 49 -10.52 8.60 11.00
C ASN A 49 -10.51 9.51 12.25
N HIS A 50 -10.78 10.81 12.10
CA HIS A 50 -10.73 11.81 13.17
C HIS A 50 -9.47 11.71 14.04
N CYS A 51 -8.31 11.55 13.39
CA CYS A 51 -7.04 11.33 14.07
C CYS A 51 -5.95 12.26 13.56
N ARG A 52 -4.81 12.27 14.24
CA ARG A 52 -3.64 13.02 13.79
C ARG A 52 -2.97 12.28 12.64
N LYS A 53 -2.40 13.00 11.68
CA LYS A 53 -1.59 12.42 10.60
C LYS A 53 -0.50 11.48 11.14
N THR A 54 0.13 11.85 12.25
CA THR A 54 1.16 11.05 12.94
C THR A 54 0.67 9.73 13.51
N SER A 55 -0.65 9.51 13.58
CA SER A 55 -1.24 8.23 13.99
C SER A 55 -1.34 7.23 12.84
N ILE A 56 -1.17 7.68 11.60
CA ILE A 56 -1.17 6.83 10.40
C ILE A 56 0.26 6.40 10.11
N HIS A 57 0.47 5.08 10.01
CA HIS A 57 1.76 4.49 9.67
C HIS A 57 1.71 3.93 8.26
N VAL A 58 2.75 4.23 7.49
CA VAL A 58 2.86 3.83 6.08
C VAL A 58 4.03 2.88 5.93
N HIS A 59 3.82 1.77 5.23
CA HIS A 59 4.87 0.83 4.83
C HIS A 59 4.59 0.26 3.45
N THR A 60 5.60 -0.35 2.83
CA THR A 60 5.43 -1.08 1.57
C THR A 60 5.55 -2.58 1.79
N GLU A 61 4.80 -3.36 1.01
CA GLU A 61 4.90 -4.82 0.99
C GLU A 61 4.59 -5.39 -0.40
N TRP A 62 5.07 -6.61 -0.66
CA TRP A 62 4.79 -7.34 -1.89
C TRP A 62 3.55 -8.22 -1.71
N ARG A 63 2.50 -7.99 -2.51
CA ARG A 63 1.30 -8.85 -2.57
C ARG A 63 1.13 -9.47 -3.94
#